data_AF-A0AAJ6FSV3-F1
#
_entry.id   AF-A0AAJ6FSV3-F1
#
_cell.length_a   1.000
_cell.length_b   1.000
_cell.length_c   1.000
_cell.angle_alpha   90.00
_cell.angle_beta   90.00
_cell.angle_gamma   90.00
#
_symmetry.space_group_name_H-M   'P 1'
#
loop_
_entity.id
_entity.type
_entity.pdbx_description
1 polymer ?
#
loop_
_entity_poly.entity_id
_entity_poly.type
_entity_poly.pdbx_seq_one_letter_code
_entity_poly.pdbx_strand_id
1 'polypeptide(L)'
;MPVSDPLAFDLLRAFAQLEFRLKNDPGFLRAGPYRMAQVNWPAVDEAVSRLEDSLFFDQVSDSTHEQILTPPRDRPMVQEVAVVNGLNRAVFQRLPLQQSNASALVEAARRVRNNLFHGGKEEPHLGDDDEWAAAALDVAECLLHLLNHGTLGSG
;
A
#
# COMPACT_ATOMS: atom_id res chain seq x y z
N MET A 1 8.43 7.22 10.16
CA MET A 1 7.01 7.61 10.25
C MET A 1 6.61 7.63 11.72
N PRO A 2 6.56 8.77 12.42
CA PRO A 2 6.00 8.85 13.77
C PRO A 2 4.48 8.63 13.72
N VAL A 3 4.06 7.38 13.82
CA VAL A 3 2.65 6.98 13.96
C VAL A 3 2.38 6.62 15.40
N SER A 4 1.19 6.93 15.91
CA SER A 4 0.76 6.48 17.24
C SER A 4 0.79 4.95 17.35
N ASP A 5 1.28 4.42 18.47
CA ASP A 5 1.44 2.97 18.67
C ASP A 5 0.18 2.15 18.31
N PRO A 6 -1.04 2.53 18.75
CA PRO A 6 -2.24 1.77 18.42
C PRO A 6 -2.46 1.65 16.91
N LEU A 7 -2.33 2.76 16.18
CA LEU A 7 -2.55 2.82 14.75
C LEU A 7 -1.47 2.06 13.98
N ALA A 8 -0.21 2.16 14.43
CA ALA A 8 0.88 1.37 13.87
C ALA A 8 0.63 -0.14 14.03
N PHE A 9 0.17 -0.59 15.20
CA PHE A 9 -0.16 -2.00 15.45
C PHE A 9 -1.34 -2.47 14.58
N ASP A 10 -2.40 -1.68 14.49
CA ASP A 10 -3.58 -2.03 13.69
C ASP A 10 -3.23 -2.15 12.20
N LEU A 11 -2.48 -1.17 11.66
CA LEU A 11 -2.02 -1.20 10.27
C LEU A 11 -1.14 -2.41 9.96
N LEU A 12 -0.12 -2.68 10.81
CA LEU A 12 0.78 -3.82 10.61
C LEU A 12 0.03 -5.15 10.72
N ARG A 13 -0.93 -5.26 11.63
CA ARG A 13 -1.79 -6.44 11.77
C ARG A 13 -2.65 -6.66 10.54
N ALA A 14 -3.32 -5.62 10.04
CA ALA A 14 -4.16 -5.69 8.85
C ALA A 14 -3.35 -6.13 7.62
N PHE A 15 -2.18 -5.51 7.39
CA PHE A 15 -1.30 -5.89 6.28
C PHE A 15 -0.72 -7.30 6.42
N ALA A 16 -0.39 -7.75 7.63
CA ALA A 16 0.07 -9.13 7.84
C ALA A 16 -1.02 -10.15 7.45
N GLN A 17 -2.28 -9.89 7.82
CA GLN A 17 -3.42 -10.73 7.44
C GLN A 17 -3.70 -10.66 5.93
N LEU A 18 -3.70 -9.46 5.36
CA LEU A 18 -3.88 -9.21 3.93
C LEU A 18 -2.85 -9.98 3.10
N GLU A 19 -1.56 -9.84 3.40
CA GLU A 19 -0.51 -10.56 2.66
C GLU A 19 -0.62 -12.07 2.82
N PHE A 20 -0.95 -12.56 4.01
CA PHE A 20 -1.15 -13.99 4.22
C PHE A 20 -2.29 -14.51 3.35
N ARG A 21 -3.42 -13.81 3.29
CA ARG A 21 -4.57 -14.18 2.44
C ARG A 21 -4.21 -14.15 0.96
N LEU A 22 -3.59 -13.08 0.49
CA LEU A 22 -3.15 -12.96 -0.90
C LEU A 22 -2.18 -14.08 -1.31
N LYS A 23 -1.24 -14.47 -0.43
CA LYS A 23 -0.30 -15.57 -0.69
C LYS A 23 -0.96 -16.95 -0.76
N ASN A 24 -2.19 -17.11 -0.23
CA ASN A 24 -2.95 -18.35 -0.34
C ASN A 24 -3.73 -18.46 -1.67
N ASP A 25 -3.82 -17.39 -2.46
CA ASP A 25 -4.36 -17.40 -3.83
C ASP A 25 -3.19 -17.60 -4.83
N PRO A 26 -3.18 -18.68 -5.63
CA PRO A 26 -2.11 -18.94 -6.60
C PRO A 26 -1.89 -17.83 -7.63
N GLY A 27 -2.93 -17.09 -8.05
CA GLY A 27 -2.77 -16.01 -9.03
C GLY A 27 -2.23 -14.72 -8.41
N PHE A 28 -2.33 -14.56 -7.08
CA PHE A 28 -1.68 -13.49 -6.34
C PHE A 28 -0.37 -13.90 -5.67
N LEU A 29 0.15 -15.11 -5.96
CA LEU A 29 1.42 -15.60 -5.45
C LEU A 29 2.52 -15.53 -6.51
N ARG A 30 3.70 -15.05 -6.14
CA ARG A 30 4.90 -15.13 -6.97
C ARG A 30 6.14 -15.55 -6.19
N ALA A 31 7.13 -16.07 -6.90
CA ALA A 31 8.45 -16.36 -6.35
C ALA A 31 9.33 -15.10 -6.35
N GLY A 32 9.82 -14.71 -5.16
CA GLY A 32 10.86 -13.70 -4.99
C GLY A 32 12.27 -14.28 -5.03
N PRO A 33 13.29 -13.49 -4.60
CA PRO A 33 14.65 -13.98 -4.42
C PRO A 33 14.69 -15.26 -3.59
N TYR A 34 15.53 -16.22 -3.99
CA TYR A 34 15.63 -17.55 -3.36
C TYR A 34 14.29 -18.33 -3.29
N ARG A 35 13.36 -18.08 -4.22
CA ARG A 35 12.02 -18.69 -4.26
C ARG A 35 11.15 -18.40 -3.03
N MET A 36 11.45 -17.34 -2.27
CA MET A 36 10.61 -16.94 -1.16
C MET A 36 9.23 -16.51 -1.67
N ALA A 37 8.17 -16.98 -1.00
CA ALA A 37 6.79 -16.63 -1.35
C ALA A 37 6.54 -15.13 -1.15
N GLN A 38 6.11 -14.44 -2.20
CA GLN A 38 5.76 -13.02 -2.18
C GLN A 38 4.38 -12.80 -2.79
N VAL A 39 3.71 -11.73 -2.34
CA VAL A 39 2.51 -11.26 -3.03
C VAL A 39 2.89 -10.78 -4.43
N ASN A 40 2.12 -11.18 -5.41
CA ASN A 40 2.16 -10.66 -6.77
C ASN A 40 1.35 -9.37 -6.85
N TRP A 41 1.88 -8.29 -6.29
CA TRP A 41 1.20 -6.98 -6.27
C TRP A 41 0.72 -6.51 -7.64
N PRO A 42 1.47 -6.68 -8.76
CA PRO A 42 0.94 -6.36 -10.08
C PRO A 42 -0.38 -7.06 -10.41
N ALA A 43 -0.54 -8.34 -10.07
CA ALA A 43 -1.80 -9.06 -10.30
C ALA A 43 -2.93 -8.57 -9.37
N VAL A 44 -2.60 -8.15 -8.14
CA VAL A 44 -3.58 -7.53 -7.22
C VAL A 44 -4.02 -6.17 -7.75
N ASP A 45 -3.07 -5.32 -8.17
CA ASP A 45 -3.34 -4.00 -8.73
C ASP A 45 -4.24 -4.12 -9.98
N GLU A 46 -3.99 -5.12 -10.82
CA GLU A 46 -4.79 -5.44 -12.01
C GLU A 46 -6.20 -5.93 -11.64
N ALA A 47 -6.32 -6.86 -10.69
CA ALA A 47 -7.61 -7.38 -10.24
C ALA A 47 -8.48 -6.26 -9.62
N VAL A 48 -7.88 -5.44 -8.75
CA VAL A 48 -8.56 -4.29 -8.13
C VAL A 48 -8.97 -3.25 -9.17
N SER A 49 -8.17 -3.02 -10.22
CA SER A 49 -8.53 -2.09 -11.31
C SER A 49 -9.73 -2.54 -12.16
N ARG A 50 -10.11 -3.82 -12.09
CA ARG A 50 -11.26 -4.39 -12.81
C ARG A 50 -12.53 -4.50 -11.97
N LEU A 51 -12.42 -4.30 -10.66
CA LEU A 51 -13.59 -4.32 -9.79
C LEU A 51 -14.53 -3.18 -10.17
N GLU A 52 -15.84 -3.40 -10.00
CA GLU A 52 -16.78 -2.29 -9.98
C GLU A 52 -16.44 -1.36 -8.81
N ASP A 53 -16.51 -0.05 -9.03
CA ASP A 53 -16.17 0.96 -8.01
C ASP A 53 -16.96 0.72 -6.71
N SER A 54 -18.22 0.29 -6.84
CA SER A 54 -19.11 -0.04 -5.72
C SER A 54 -18.57 -1.11 -4.77
N LEU A 55 -17.71 -2.00 -5.26
CA LEU A 55 -17.13 -3.10 -4.48
C LEU A 55 -15.91 -2.67 -3.68
N PHE A 56 -15.14 -1.70 -4.16
CA PHE A 56 -13.89 -1.31 -3.52
C PHE A 56 -13.72 0.20 -3.38
N PHE A 57 -13.70 0.93 -4.50
CA PHE A 57 -13.43 2.37 -4.50
C PHE A 57 -14.46 3.11 -3.62
N ASP A 58 -15.75 2.88 -3.83
CA ASP A 58 -16.81 3.55 -3.05
C ASP A 58 -16.89 3.09 -1.58
N GLN A 59 -16.20 1.99 -1.22
CA GLN A 59 -16.15 1.48 0.15
C GLN A 59 -15.03 2.11 0.97
N VAL A 60 -14.05 2.74 0.33
CA VAL A 60 -12.97 3.47 0.99
C VAL A 60 -13.50 4.86 1.40
N SER A 61 -13.12 5.32 2.60
CA SER A 61 -13.67 6.57 3.14
C SER A 61 -13.29 7.80 2.31
N ASP A 62 -14.15 8.83 2.34
CA ASP A 62 -13.88 10.11 1.68
C ASP A 62 -12.58 10.76 2.14
N SER A 63 -12.25 10.67 3.44
CA SER A 63 -10.97 11.16 3.98
C SER A 63 -9.77 10.44 3.38
N THR A 64 -9.87 9.12 3.14
CA THR A 64 -8.82 8.35 2.49
C THR A 64 -8.68 8.74 1.02
N HIS A 65 -9.79 8.97 0.32
CA HIS A 65 -9.78 9.50 -1.04
C HIS A 65 -9.10 10.86 -1.10
N GLU A 66 -9.46 11.78 -0.21
CA GLU A 66 -8.86 13.11 -0.14
C GLU A 66 -7.35 13.04 0.14
N GLN A 67 -6.94 12.20 1.09
CA GLN A 67 -5.53 12.05 1.47
C GLN A 67 -4.67 11.48 0.33
N ILE A 68 -5.17 10.47 -0.40
CA ILE A 68 -4.37 9.71 -1.38
C ILE A 68 -4.48 10.29 -2.80
N LEU A 69 -5.67 10.73 -3.21
CA LEU A 69 -5.99 11.01 -4.61
C LEU A 69 -5.95 12.51 -4.96
N THR A 70 -5.88 13.39 -3.96
CA THR A 70 -5.68 14.82 -4.20
C THR A 70 -4.33 15.07 -4.86
N PRO A 71 -4.27 15.79 -6.00
CA PRO A 71 -2.99 16.12 -6.62
C PRO A 71 -2.07 16.97 -5.72
N PRO A 72 -0.75 16.72 -5.72
CA PRO A 72 -0.05 15.74 -6.54
C PRO A 72 -0.19 14.30 -6.00
N ARG A 73 -0.54 13.36 -6.89
CA ARG A 73 -0.67 11.93 -6.59
C ARG A 73 0.69 11.21 -6.63
N ASP A 74 1.62 11.64 -5.80
CA ASP A 74 2.99 11.11 -5.74
C ASP A 74 3.46 10.75 -4.32
N ARG A 75 2.54 10.79 -3.35
CA ARG A 75 2.74 10.41 -1.96
C ARG A 75 2.01 9.10 -1.62
N PRO A 76 2.51 8.32 -0.65
CA PRO A 76 3.78 8.50 0.06
C PRO A 76 4.98 8.27 -0.85
N MET A 77 6.12 8.89 -0.52
CA MET A 77 7.39 8.66 -1.24
C MET A 77 7.89 7.23 -1.04
N VAL A 78 8.70 6.74 -1.98
CA VAL A 78 9.41 5.46 -1.87
C VAL A 78 10.90 5.66 -1.63
N GLN A 79 11.56 4.68 -1.02
CA GLN A 79 13.01 4.64 -0.97
C GLN A 79 13.59 3.94 -2.19
N GLU A 80 14.51 4.59 -2.87
CA GLU A 80 15.32 4.01 -3.95
C GLU A 80 16.82 4.09 -3.62
N VAL A 81 17.63 3.35 -4.38
CA VAL A 81 19.09 3.42 -4.29
C VAL A 81 19.59 4.51 -5.23
N ALA A 82 20.22 5.54 -4.67
CA ALA A 82 20.99 6.53 -5.41
C ALA A 82 22.49 6.35 -5.16
N VAL A 83 23.31 6.57 -6.19
CA VAL A 83 24.77 6.58 -6.07
C VAL A 83 25.23 8.00 -5.78
N VAL A 84 25.67 8.26 -4.54
CA VAL A 84 26.18 9.56 -4.11
C VAL A 84 27.66 9.40 -3.78
N ASN A 85 28.53 10.11 -4.52
CA ASN A 85 29.99 10.01 -4.39
C ASN A 85 30.51 8.57 -4.51
N GLY A 86 29.97 7.79 -5.44
CA GLY A 86 30.37 6.39 -5.69
C GLY A 86 29.85 5.38 -4.65
N LEU A 87 29.01 5.80 -3.70
CA LEU A 87 28.45 4.94 -2.66
C LEU A 87 26.92 4.86 -2.80
N ASN A 88 26.38 3.66 -2.57
CA ASN A 88 24.93 3.46 -2.51
C ASN A 88 24.35 4.14 -1.27
N ARG A 89 23.30 4.94 -1.48
CA ARG A 89 22.51 5.61 -0.44
C ARG A 89 21.03 5.35 -0.69
N ALA A 90 20.27 5.14 0.38
CA ALA A 90 18.81 5.16 0.29
C ALA A 90 18.35 6.62 0.24
N VAL A 91 17.55 6.98 -0.76
CA VAL A 91 16.96 8.32 -0.91
C VAL A 91 15.46 8.21 -1.11
N PHE A 92 14.71 9.19 -0.63
CA PHE A 92 13.27 9.27 -0.87
C PHE A 92 13.00 9.93 -2.21
N GLN A 93 12.11 9.33 -2.99
CA GLN A 93 11.72 9.83 -4.29
C GLN A 93 10.19 9.92 -4.38
N ARG A 94 9.72 11.04 -4.94
CA ARG A 94 8.34 11.19 -5.38
C ARG A 94 8.16 10.42 -6.67
N LEU A 95 7.35 9.38 -6.61
CA LEU A 95 6.95 8.61 -7.78
C LEU A 95 5.44 8.72 -7.94
N PRO A 96 4.94 9.06 -9.15
CA PRO A 96 3.50 9.05 -9.42
C PRO A 96 2.88 7.73 -8.98
N LEU A 97 1.71 7.80 -8.34
CA LEU A 97 0.87 6.63 -8.10
C LEU A 97 0.31 6.11 -9.44
N GLN A 98 -0.21 4.87 -9.42
CA GLN A 98 -0.95 4.31 -10.55
C GLN A 98 -2.03 5.27 -11.08
N GLN A 99 -2.33 5.18 -12.38
CA GLN A 99 -3.38 6.00 -13.02
C GLN A 99 -4.78 5.65 -12.50
N SER A 100 -5.09 4.35 -12.40
CA SER A 100 -6.36 3.90 -11.80
C SER A 100 -6.45 4.36 -10.35
N ASN A 101 -7.58 4.95 -9.95
CA ASN A 101 -7.81 5.39 -8.58
C ASN A 101 -7.74 4.21 -7.61
N ALA A 102 -8.39 3.09 -7.96
CA ALA A 102 -8.39 1.89 -7.15
C ALA A 102 -6.95 1.37 -6.93
N SER A 103 -6.16 1.22 -8.00
CA SER A 103 -4.76 0.78 -7.88
C SER A 103 -3.87 1.80 -7.15
N ALA A 104 -4.18 3.10 -7.26
CA ALA A 104 -3.45 4.15 -6.54
C ALA A 104 -3.67 4.08 -5.02
N LEU A 105 -4.90 3.77 -4.57
CA LEU A 105 -5.21 3.51 -3.16
C LEU A 105 -4.37 2.34 -2.64
N VAL A 106 -4.35 1.21 -3.36
CA VAL A 106 -3.57 0.02 -2.99
C VAL A 106 -2.07 0.31 -2.99
N GLU A 107 -1.56 1.01 -3.99
CA GLU A 107 -0.15 1.40 -4.07
C GLU A 107 0.25 2.30 -2.90
N ALA A 108 -0.51 3.36 -2.64
CA ALA A 108 -0.24 4.30 -1.55
C ALA A 108 -0.24 3.59 -0.19
N ALA A 109 -1.24 2.76 0.10
CA ALA A 109 -1.31 1.99 1.35
C ALA A 109 -0.08 1.09 1.55
N ARG A 110 0.41 0.44 0.48
CA ARG A 110 1.65 -0.35 0.52
C ARG A 110 2.88 0.51 0.83
N ARG A 111 2.97 1.70 0.24
CA ARG A 111 4.08 2.63 0.50
C ARG A 111 4.06 3.09 1.97
N VAL A 112 2.89 3.45 2.53
CA VAL A 112 2.73 3.79 3.96
C VAL A 112 3.21 2.64 4.83
N ARG A 113 2.72 1.42 4.58
CA ARG A 113 3.12 0.23 5.35
C ARG A 113 4.63 0.00 5.29
N ASN A 114 5.24 0.13 4.11
CA ASN A 114 6.68 -0.08 3.93
C ASN A 114 7.49 0.98 4.68
N ASN A 115 7.06 2.24 4.61
CA ASN A 115 7.68 3.35 5.31
C ASN A 115 7.58 3.19 6.84
N LEU A 116 6.42 2.74 7.35
CA LEU A 116 6.24 2.39 8.75
C LEU A 116 7.19 1.25 9.18
N PHE A 117 7.16 0.13 8.44
CA PHE A 117 7.90 -1.08 8.83
C PHE A 117 9.42 -0.90 8.80
N HIS A 118 9.94 -0.16 7.82
CA HIS A 118 11.39 0.07 7.68
C HIS A 118 11.89 1.31 8.43
N GLY A 119 11.03 1.99 9.19
CA GLY A 119 11.38 3.21 9.94
C GLY A 119 11.68 4.42 9.06
N GLY A 120 11.42 4.32 7.75
CA GLY A 120 11.73 5.32 6.73
C GLY A 120 10.81 6.53 6.80
N LYS A 121 11.40 7.72 6.72
CA LYS A 121 10.74 9.03 6.84
C LYS A 121 10.72 9.70 5.47
N GLU A 122 9.59 10.11 4.93
CA GLU A 122 9.66 11.11 3.85
C GLU A 122 10.23 12.41 4.42
N GLU A 123 11.24 13.00 3.76
CA GLU A 123 11.76 14.31 4.14
C GLU A 123 11.27 15.38 3.15
N PRO A 124 10.78 16.53 3.63
CA PRO A 124 10.48 16.86 5.04
C PRO A 124 9.22 16.13 5.56
N HIS A 125 9.21 15.83 6.86
CA HIS A 125 8.01 15.37 7.56
C HIS A 125 6.90 16.41 7.45
N LEU A 126 5.75 16.02 6.88
CA LEU A 126 4.62 16.91 6.68
C LEU A 126 3.62 16.90 7.86
N GLY A 127 3.85 16.03 8.86
CA GLY A 127 3.09 16.00 10.11
C GLY A 127 1.75 15.27 10.03
N ASP A 128 1.49 14.59 8.91
CA ASP A 128 0.25 13.86 8.59
C ASP A 128 0.44 12.32 8.66
N ASP A 129 1.40 11.85 9.46
CA ASP A 129 1.81 10.43 9.52
C ASP A 129 0.67 9.51 10.03
N ASP A 130 -0.12 9.96 11.00
CA ASP A 130 -1.29 9.21 11.51
C ASP A 130 -2.41 9.19 10.46
N GLU A 131 -2.65 10.28 9.75
CA GLU A 131 -3.63 10.36 8.67
C GLU A 131 -3.27 9.42 7.51
N TRP A 132 -1.99 9.35 7.13
CA TRP A 132 -1.52 8.36 6.16
C TRP A 132 -1.67 6.92 6.66
N ALA A 133 -1.37 6.67 7.93
CA ALA A 133 -1.53 5.33 8.52
C ALA A 133 -3.00 4.91 8.60
N ALA A 134 -3.91 5.82 8.95
CA ALA A 134 -5.35 5.60 8.95
C ALA A 134 -5.88 5.34 7.55
N ALA A 135 -5.47 6.14 6.56
CA ALA A 135 -5.84 5.95 5.15
C ALA A 135 -5.35 4.59 4.60
N ALA A 136 -4.13 4.18 4.96
CA ALA A 136 -3.61 2.88 4.56
C ALA A 136 -4.30 1.71 5.26
N LEU A 137 -4.73 1.90 6.52
CA LEU A 137 -5.48 0.90 7.28
C LEU A 137 -6.86 0.70 6.65
N ASP A 138 -7.58 1.79 6.34
CA ASP A 138 -8.88 1.78 5.67
C ASP A 138 -8.84 0.97 4.37
N VAL A 139 -7.87 1.28 3.49
CA VAL A 139 -7.64 0.50 2.25
C VAL A 139 -7.36 -0.98 2.54
N ALA A 140 -6.51 -1.29 3.52
CA ALA A 140 -6.16 -2.66 3.84
C ALA A 140 -7.35 -3.46 4.39
N GLU A 141 -8.20 -2.85 5.21
CA GLU A 141 -9.41 -3.45 5.75
C GLU A 141 -10.46 -3.71 4.66
N CYS A 142 -10.65 -2.77 3.73
CA CYS A 142 -11.51 -2.97 2.56
C CYS A 142 -11.03 -4.16 1.70
N LEU A 143 -9.74 -4.22 1.36
CA LEU A 143 -9.19 -5.34 0.59
C LEU A 143 -9.33 -6.68 1.34
N LEU A 144 -9.05 -6.68 2.63
CA LEU A 144 -9.17 -7.88 3.46
C LEU A 144 -10.63 -8.35 3.54
N HIS A 145 -11.59 -7.42 3.63
CA HIS A 145 -13.01 -7.72 3.57
C HIS A 145 -13.36 -8.42 2.24
N LEU A 146 -12.92 -7.88 1.10
CA LEU A 146 -13.19 -8.46 -0.22
C LEU A 146 -12.58 -9.85 -0.40
N LEU A 147 -11.37 -10.07 0.11
CA LEU A 147 -10.73 -11.39 0.09
C LEU A 147 -11.47 -12.40 0.96
N ASN A 148 -11.90 -11.99 2.16
CA ASN A 148 -12.62 -12.88 3.08
C ASN A 148 -14.00 -13.30 2.57
N HIS A 149 -14.62 -12.49 1.69
CA HIS A 149 -15.92 -12.79 1.07
C HIS A 149 -15.80 -13.36 -0.35
N GLY A 150 -14.58 -13.56 -0.87
CA GLY A 150 -14.33 -14.12 -2.18
C GLY A 150 -14.67 -13.19 -3.36
N THR A 151 -14.85 -11.90 -3.10
CA THR A 151 -15.13 -10.87 -4.12
C THR A 151 -13.86 -10.44 -4.85
N LEU A 152 -12.72 -10.45 -4.15
CA LEU A 152 -11.40 -10.28 -4.76
C LEU A 152 -10.72 -11.65 -4.84
N GLY A 153 -10.37 -12.07 -6.04
CA GLY A 153 -9.65 -13.31 -6.32
C GLY A 153 -8.95 -13.20 -7.68
N SER A 154 -8.05 -14.15 -7.96
CA SER A 154 -7.36 -14.20 -9.27
C SER A 154 -8.17 -14.85 -10.40
N GLY A 155 -9.39 -15.32 -10.10
CA GLY A 155 -10.28 -16.04 -11.02
C GLY A 155 -11.07 -15.15 -11.97
#